data_AF-A0A2E7D9L3-F1
#
_entry.id   AF-A0A2E7D9L3-F1
#
_cell.length_a   1.000
_cell.length_b   1.000
_cell.length_c   1.000
_cell.angle_alpha   90.00
_cell.angle_beta   90.00
_cell.angle_gamma   90.00
#
_symmetry.space_group_name_H-M   'P 1'
#
loop_
_entity.id
_entity.type
_entity.pdbx_description
1 polymer ?
#
loop_
_entity_poly.entity_id
_entity_poly.type
_entity_poly.pdbx_seq_one_letter_code
_entity_poly.pdbx_strand_id
1 'polypeptide(L)'
;MEPILLELLRALKAIGDAHEELYDTEVRECIGIAIMEGFVRAKPDYLVPVDLGLADTAANGCVREAITNYITVANAIAAEMQITTFHDRLAAFQNGLVRVNQGRDYEDFFGHTPPEWYDTDGNVMWERGR
;
A
#
# COMPACT_ATOMS: atom_id res chain seq x y z
N MET A 1 -0.83 12.91 4.91
CA MET A 1 -0.89 11.60 4.25
C MET A 1 -1.37 11.67 2.80
N GLU A 2 -2.42 12.45 2.51
CA GLU A 2 -3.06 12.48 1.18
C GLU A 2 -2.10 12.79 0.01
N PRO A 3 -1.15 13.75 0.10
CA PRO A 3 -0.27 14.03 -1.03
C PRO A 3 0.64 12.85 -1.41
N ILE A 4 1.23 12.17 -0.42
CA ILE A 4 2.14 11.04 -0.68
C ILE A 4 1.37 9.81 -1.17
N LEU A 5 0.13 9.60 -0.71
CA LEU A 5 -0.75 8.56 -1.25
C LEU A 5 -1.10 8.86 -2.71
N LEU A 6 -1.40 10.11 -3.04
CA LEU A 6 -1.69 10.51 -4.43
C LEU A 6 -0.48 10.30 -5.35
N GLU A 7 0.73 10.59 -4.87
CA GLU A 7 1.98 10.33 -5.61
C GLU A 7 2.18 8.84 -5.89
N LEU A 8 1.96 7.99 -4.88
CA LEU A 8 1.99 6.54 -5.06
C LEU A 8 0.99 6.08 -6.13
N LEU A 9 -0.29 6.49 -6.02
CA LEU A 9 -1.32 6.08 -6.98
C LEU A 9 -1.00 6.55 -8.40
N ARG A 10 -0.44 7.74 -8.56
CA ARG A 10 0.00 8.25 -9.88
C ARG A 10 1.15 7.42 -10.44
N ALA A 11 2.14 7.06 -9.61
CA ALA A 11 3.25 6.22 -10.02
C ALA A 11 2.77 4.83 -10.45
N LEU A 12 1.92 4.18 -9.64
CA LEU A 12 1.36 2.87 -9.97
C LEU A 12 0.50 2.91 -11.23
N LYS A 13 -0.30 3.96 -11.42
CA LYS A 13 -1.07 4.14 -12.66
C LYS A 13 -0.14 4.28 -13.87
N ALA A 14 0.89 5.11 -13.79
CA ALA A 14 1.82 5.32 -14.89
C ALA A 14 2.57 4.03 -15.27
N ILE A 15 2.96 3.23 -14.26
CA ILE A 15 3.58 1.91 -14.48
C ILE A 15 2.55 0.96 -15.10
N GLY A 16 1.33 0.90 -14.58
CA GLY A 16 0.27 0.03 -15.09
C GLY A 16 -0.19 0.38 -16.50
N ASP A 17 -0.14 1.66 -16.89
CA ASP A 17 -0.40 2.10 -18.27
C ASP A 17 0.69 1.59 -19.25
N ALA A 18 1.91 1.32 -18.77
CA ALA A 18 3.01 0.77 -19.57
C ALA A 18 3.14 -0.76 -19.44
N HIS A 19 2.70 -1.33 -18.31
CA HIS A 19 2.82 -2.73 -17.94
C HIS A 19 1.49 -3.22 -17.33
N GLU A 20 0.58 -3.71 -18.17
CA GLU A 20 -0.80 -4.07 -17.75
C GLU A 20 -0.85 -5.15 -16.65
N GLU A 21 0.18 -6.01 -16.56
CA GLU A 21 0.38 -7.03 -15.51
C GLU A 21 0.32 -6.44 -14.09
N LEU A 22 0.57 -5.14 -13.91
CA LEU A 22 0.40 -4.47 -12.61
C LEU A 22 -1.02 -4.60 -12.06
N TYR A 23 -2.01 -4.76 -12.93
CA TYR A 23 -3.40 -4.94 -12.55
C TYR A 23 -3.79 -6.40 -12.28
N ASP A 24 -2.88 -7.35 -12.53
CA ASP A 24 -3.12 -8.75 -12.19
C ASP A 24 -3.30 -8.90 -10.69
N THR A 25 -4.20 -9.81 -10.31
CA THR A 25 -4.60 -10.00 -8.91
C THR A 25 -3.39 -10.33 -8.03
N GLU A 26 -2.52 -11.23 -8.48
CA GLU A 26 -1.33 -11.64 -7.71
C GLU A 26 -0.37 -10.47 -7.47
N VAL A 27 -0.14 -9.64 -8.50
CA VAL A 27 0.72 -8.45 -8.40
C VAL A 27 0.12 -7.42 -7.45
N ARG A 28 -1.18 -7.11 -7.59
CA ARG A 28 -1.87 -6.17 -6.70
C ARG A 28 -1.88 -6.64 -5.24
N GLU A 29 -2.06 -7.95 -5.01
CA GLU A 29 -1.98 -8.54 -3.68
C GLU A 29 -0.57 -8.38 -3.10
N CYS A 30 0.49 -8.66 -3.86
CA CYS A 30 1.87 -8.45 -3.43
C CYS A 30 2.17 -6.99 -3.07
N ILE A 31 1.73 -6.03 -3.89
CA ILE A 31 1.89 -4.58 -3.62
C ILE A 31 1.10 -4.18 -2.36
N GLY A 32 -0.14 -4.66 -2.21
CA GLY A 32 -0.97 -4.41 -1.03
C GLY A 32 -0.33 -4.95 0.25
N ILE A 33 0.19 -6.18 0.22
CA ILE A 33 0.94 -6.77 1.34
C ILE A 33 2.15 -5.90 1.68
N ALA A 34 2.89 -5.41 0.69
CA ALA A 34 4.07 -4.60 0.96
C ALA A 34 3.75 -3.31 1.73
N ILE A 35 2.65 -2.65 1.39
CA ILE A 35 2.23 -1.44 2.10
C ILE A 35 1.62 -1.76 3.47
N MET A 36 0.85 -2.85 3.57
CA MET A 36 0.32 -3.33 4.86
C MET A 36 1.44 -3.60 5.85
N GLU A 37 2.51 -4.26 5.43
CA GLU A 37 3.64 -4.60 6.28
C GLU A 37 4.54 -3.40 6.58
N GLY A 38 4.89 -2.61 5.56
CA GLY A 38 5.88 -1.53 5.70
C GLY A 38 5.35 -0.22 6.28
N PHE A 39 4.08 0.10 6.03
CA PHE A 39 3.47 1.36 6.51
C PHE A 39 2.37 1.12 7.54
N VAL A 40 1.39 0.26 7.26
CA VAL A 40 0.20 0.13 8.11
C VAL A 40 0.55 -0.53 9.45
N ARG A 41 1.25 -1.67 9.41
CA ARG A 41 1.84 -2.32 10.59
C ARG A 41 3.14 -1.68 11.05
N ALA A 42 3.74 -0.83 10.21
CA ALA A 42 5.02 -0.18 10.45
C ALA A 42 6.11 -1.16 10.93
N LYS A 43 6.22 -2.34 10.29
CA LYS A 43 7.22 -3.33 10.71
C LYS A 43 8.62 -2.73 10.64
N PRO A 44 9.40 -2.79 11.74
CA PRO A 44 10.76 -2.29 11.74
C PRO A 44 11.60 -3.07 10.71
N ASP A 45 12.49 -2.36 10.04
CA ASP A 45 13.42 -2.91 9.04
C ASP A 45 12.74 -3.65 7.87
N TYR A 46 11.46 -3.38 7.61
CA TYR A 46 10.75 -3.98 6.48
C TYR A 46 11.39 -3.56 5.15
N LEU A 47 11.68 -4.55 4.32
CA LEU A 47 12.18 -4.36 2.96
C LEU A 47 11.13 -4.79 1.96
N VAL A 48 10.82 -3.91 1.00
CA VAL A 48 9.94 -4.24 -0.12
C VAL A 48 10.60 -5.36 -0.95
N PRO A 49 9.85 -6.42 -1.31
CA PRO A 49 10.36 -7.52 -2.14
C PRO A 49 10.99 -7.03 -3.46
N VAL A 50 12.01 -7.76 -3.93
CA VAL A 50 12.62 -7.52 -5.25
C VAL A 50 11.67 -7.90 -6.36
N ASP A 51 10.94 -8.99 -6.15
CA ASP A 51 9.98 -9.56 -7.09
C ASP A 51 8.56 -9.32 -6.54
N LEU A 52 7.76 -8.63 -7.33
CA LEU A 52 6.36 -8.28 -7.07
C LEU A 52 5.43 -8.99 -8.06
N GLY A 53 5.93 -9.98 -8.82
CA GLY A 53 5.15 -10.79 -9.74
C GLY A 53 5.05 -10.25 -11.17
N LEU A 54 5.71 -9.13 -11.49
CA LEU A 54 5.77 -8.61 -12.86
C LEU A 54 6.78 -9.41 -13.69
N ALA A 55 6.48 -9.69 -14.96
CA ALA A 55 7.39 -10.41 -15.85
C ALA A 55 8.64 -9.57 -16.19
N ASP A 56 8.48 -8.25 -16.28
CA ASP A 56 9.59 -7.32 -16.51
C ASP A 56 10.28 -6.95 -15.19
N THR A 57 11.57 -7.28 -15.10
CA THR A 57 12.42 -6.92 -13.95
C THR A 57 12.59 -5.41 -13.77
N ALA A 58 12.57 -4.62 -14.85
CA ALA A 58 12.62 -3.16 -14.75
C ALA A 58 11.32 -2.62 -14.14
N ALA A 59 10.17 -3.18 -14.53
CA ALA A 59 8.87 -2.82 -13.97
C ALA A 59 8.79 -3.14 -12.47
N ASN A 60 9.28 -4.32 -12.04
CA ASN A 60 9.44 -4.64 -10.62
C ASN A 60 10.27 -3.58 -9.87
N GLY A 61 11.38 -3.15 -10.46
CA GLY A 61 12.23 -2.09 -9.91
C GLY A 61 11.47 -0.77 -9.71
N CYS A 62 10.72 -0.33 -10.72
CA CYS A 62 9.91 0.89 -10.66
C CYS A 62 8.83 0.83 -9.57
N VAL A 63 8.09 -0.29 -9.48
CA VAL A 63 7.05 -0.46 -8.46
C VAL A 63 7.68 -0.48 -7.07
N ARG A 64 8.78 -1.23 -6.89
CA ARG A 64 9.51 -1.31 -5.63
C ARG A 64 9.98 0.06 -5.17
N GLU A 65 10.52 0.88 -6.07
CA GLU A 65 10.97 2.24 -5.76
C GLU A 65 9.79 3.11 -5.30
N ALA A 66 8.67 3.07 -6.02
CA ALA A 66 7.46 3.82 -5.65
C ALA A 66 6.92 3.43 -4.26
N ILE A 67 6.82 2.13 -3.97
CA ILE A 67 6.37 1.62 -2.66
C ILE A 67 7.37 2.00 -1.57
N THR A 68 8.67 1.85 -1.81
CA THR A 68 9.73 2.18 -0.84
C THR A 68 9.71 3.66 -0.48
N ASN A 69 9.56 4.53 -1.47
CA ASN A 69 9.44 5.97 -1.26
C ASN A 69 8.18 6.31 -0.45
N TYR A 70 7.02 5.73 -0.82
CA TYR A 70 5.79 5.91 -0.07
C TYR A 70 5.95 5.50 1.40
N ILE A 71 6.43 4.28 1.67
CA ILE A 71 6.63 3.76 3.04
C ILE A 71 7.52 4.70 3.85
N THR A 72 8.65 5.13 3.26
CA THR A 72 9.63 5.98 3.95
C THR A 72 9.02 7.32 4.35
N VAL A 73 8.41 8.02 3.39
CA VAL A 73 7.84 9.36 3.60
C VAL A 73 6.58 9.28 4.47
N ALA A 74 5.70 8.30 4.23
CA ALA A 74 4.49 8.11 5.01
C ALA A 74 4.80 7.77 6.47
N ASN A 75 5.84 6.98 6.76
CA ASN A 75 6.29 6.71 8.12
C ASN A 75 6.82 7.98 8.82
N ALA A 76 7.58 8.82 8.11
CA ALA A 76 8.06 10.09 8.66
C ALA A 76 6.88 11.03 8.99
N ILE A 77 5.94 11.20 8.06
CA ILE A 77 4.72 12.00 8.27
C ILE A 77 3.88 11.44 9.42
N ALA A 78 3.71 10.13 9.50
CA ALA A 78 2.96 9.49 10.58
C ALA A 78 3.61 9.75 11.94
N ALA A 79 4.94 9.71 12.04
CA ALA A 79 5.66 10.04 13.27
C ALA A 79 5.45 11.51 13.68
N GLU A 80 5.55 12.45 12.73
CA GLU A 80 5.31 13.89 12.98
C GLU A 80 3.87 14.18 13.42
N MET A 81 2.90 13.49 12.81
CA MET A 81 1.47 13.63 13.11
C MET A 81 1.00 12.78 14.31
N GLN A 82 1.91 12.03 14.96
CA GLN A 82 1.60 11.10 16.04
C GLN A 82 0.55 10.03 15.67
N ILE A 83 0.54 9.60 14.41
CA ILE A 83 -0.28 8.49 13.89
C ILE A 83 0.46 7.18 14.21
N THR A 84 0.10 6.57 15.33
CA THR A 84 0.83 5.42 15.89
C THR A 84 0.10 4.10 15.80
N THR A 85 -1.24 4.10 15.76
CA THR A 85 -2.03 2.85 15.77
C THR A 85 -2.16 2.25 14.37
N PHE A 86 -2.38 0.93 14.31
CA PHE A 86 -2.72 0.25 13.07
C PHE A 86 -3.94 0.88 12.40
N HIS A 87 -5.01 1.14 13.16
CA HIS A 87 -6.26 1.68 12.63
C HIS A 87 -6.10 3.06 12.03
N ASP A 88 -5.34 3.96 12.67
CA ASP A 88 -5.14 5.31 12.13
C ASP A 88 -4.30 5.28 10.84
N ARG A 89 -3.28 4.41 10.80
CA ARG A 89 -2.46 4.22 9.59
C ARG A 89 -3.25 3.58 8.46
N LEU A 90 -4.09 2.60 8.77
CA LEU A 90 -4.98 1.96 7.81
C LEU A 90 -5.99 2.99 7.27
N ALA A 91 -6.62 3.79 8.13
CA ALA A 91 -7.54 4.85 7.71
C ALA A 91 -6.86 5.88 6.81
N ALA A 92 -5.60 6.24 7.13
CA ALA A 92 -4.83 7.19 6.34
C ALA A 92 -4.44 6.62 4.96
N PHE A 93 -4.25 5.30 4.85
CA PHE A 93 -3.96 4.61 3.60
C PHE A 93 -5.22 4.36 2.75
N GLN A 94 -6.31 3.91 3.37
CA GLN A 94 -7.59 3.62 2.70
C GLN A 94 -8.44 4.88 2.50
N ASN A 95 -7.80 6.01 2.19
CA ASN A 95 -8.49 7.27 2.01
C ASN A 95 -9.06 7.38 0.60
N GLY A 96 -10.32 6.99 0.42
CA GLY A 96 -11.05 7.08 -0.86
C GLY A 96 -11.26 8.51 -1.41
N LEU A 97 -10.93 9.56 -0.64
CA LEU A 97 -10.90 10.93 -1.18
C LEU A 97 -9.69 11.17 -2.09
N VAL A 98 -8.64 10.35 -1.96
CA VAL A 98 -7.41 10.43 -2.75
C VAL A 98 -7.56 9.57 -4.00
N ARG A 99 -7.58 10.22 -5.16
CA ARG A 99 -7.82 9.57 -6.46
C ARG A 99 -7.03 10.23 -7.59
N VAL A 100 -6.67 9.44 -8.60
CA VAL A 100 -5.98 9.93 -9.79
C VAL A 100 -7.03 10.45 -10.80
N ASN A 101 -7.35 11.75 -10.74
CA ASN A 101 -8.34 12.43 -11.60
C ASN A 101 -9.74 11.75 -11.59
N GLN A 102 -10.50 11.75 -12.69
CA GLN A 102 -11.77 11.00 -12.86
C GLN A 102 -11.55 9.47 -12.97
N GLY A 103 -10.41 8.96 -12.51
CA GLY A 103 -9.99 7.57 -12.67
C GLY A 103 -9.96 6.83 -11.34
N ARG A 104 -9.00 5.90 -11.26
CA ARG A 104 -8.88 4.94 -10.17
C ARG A 104 -8.55 5.61 -8.84
N ASP A 105 -9.21 5.16 -7.78
CA ASP A 105 -8.89 5.50 -6.40
C ASP A 105 -8.02 4.41 -5.75
N TYR A 106 -7.80 4.52 -4.44
CA TYR A 106 -7.08 3.52 -3.68
C TYR A 106 -7.71 2.11 -3.77
N GLU A 107 -9.05 2.02 -3.65
CA GLU A 107 -9.76 0.74 -3.58
C GLU A 107 -9.62 -0.04 -4.89
N ASP A 108 -9.55 0.66 -6.02
CA ASP A 108 -9.29 0.04 -7.33
C ASP A 108 -7.92 -0.68 -7.41
N PHE A 109 -6.92 -0.21 -6.65
CA PHE A 109 -5.59 -0.82 -6.60
C PHE A 109 -5.48 -1.89 -5.52
N PHE A 110 -6.06 -1.66 -4.36
CA PHE A 110 -5.73 -2.41 -3.15
C PHE A 110 -6.93 -3.11 -2.49
N GLY A 111 -8.14 -2.82 -2.96
CA GLY A 111 -9.37 -3.24 -2.31
C GLY A 111 -9.58 -2.56 -0.96
N HIS A 112 -10.48 -3.12 -0.16
CA HIS A 112 -10.80 -2.64 1.17
C HIS A 112 -10.45 -3.70 2.23
N THR A 113 -9.66 -3.31 3.22
CA THR A 113 -9.37 -4.10 4.42
C THR A 113 -10.30 -3.65 5.55
N PRO A 114 -11.19 -4.55 6.05
CA PRO A 114 -12.09 -4.22 7.16
C PRO A 114 -11.30 -4.01 8.46
N PRO A 115 -11.29 -2.79 9.05
CA PRO A 115 -10.46 -2.51 10.22
C PRO A 115 -10.88 -3.31 11.47
N GLU A 116 -12.15 -3.73 11.55
CA GLU A 116 -12.71 -4.52 12.64
C GLU A 116 -12.20 -5.96 12.71
N TRP A 117 -11.47 -6.42 11.69
CA TRP A 117 -10.82 -7.72 11.69
C TRP A 117 -9.51 -7.72 12.47
N TYR A 118 -9.02 -6.55 12.88
CA TYR A 118 -7.68 -6.38 13.45
C TYR A 118 -7.70 -5.63 14.78
N ASP A 119 -6.78 -5.99 15.68
CA ASP A 119 -6.51 -5.24 16.90
C ASP A 119 -5.67 -3.98 16.62
N THR A 120 -5.34 -3.21 17.66
CA THR A 120 -4.59 -1.94 17.53
C THR A 120 -3.16 -2.11 17.02
N ASP A 121 -2.62 -3.33 17.11
CA ASP A 121 -1.29 -3.70 16.63
C ASP A 121 -1.36 -4.36 15.23
N GLY A 122 -2.58 -4.50 14.69
CA GLY A 122 -2.87 -5.11 13.41
C GLY A 122 -2.97 -6.63 13.45
N ASN A 123 -2.99 -7.30 14.59
CA ASN A 123 -3.16 -8.77 14.61
C ASN A 123 -4.61 -9.11 14.27
N VAL A 124 -4.81 -10.17 13.47
CA VAL A 124 -6.15 -10.64 13.12
C VAL A 124 -6.87 -11.11 14.39
N MET A 125 -8.04 -10.55 14.68
CA MET A 125 -8.83 -10.89 15.87
C MET A 125 -9.76 -12.10 15.65
N TRP A 126 -9.99 -12.50 14.39
CA TRP A 126 -10.72 -13.72 14.08
C TRP A 126 -9.74 -14.86 13.78
N GLU A 127 -9.63 -15.84 14.67
CA GLU A 127 -9.25 -17.19 14.26
C GLU A 127 -10.46 -17.76 13.49
N ARG A 128 -10.39 -17.93 12.16
CA ARG A 128 -11.39 -18.78 11.50
C ARG A 128 -11.10 -20.18 11.98
N GLY A 129 -12.05 -20.73 12.74
CA GLY A 129 -12.29 -22.16 12.72
C GLY A 129 -12.28 -22.62 11.27
N ARG A 130 -11.26 -23.42 10.94
CA ARG A 130 -11.24 -24.25 9.74
C ARG A 130 -12.29 -25.35 9.87
#